data_AF-A0AAE1NJL5-F1
#
_entry.id   AF-A0AAE1NJL5-F1
#
_cell.length_a   1.000
_cell.length_b   1.000
_cell.length_c   1.000
_cell.angle_alpha   90.00
_cell.angle_beta   90.00
_cell.angle_gamma   90.00
#
_symmetry.space_group_name_H-M   'P 1'
#
loop_
_entity.id
_entity.type
_entity.pdbx_description
1 polymer ?
#
loop_
_entity_poly.entity_id
_entity_poly.type
_entity_poly.pdbx_seq_one_letter_code
_entity_poly.pdbx_strand_id
1 'polypeptide(L)'
;MQSAERHDHAQGCYSTTHKRANALLQWFDTVINTTIMKDLSDINDKVKAKTLELRRERVRLIQEKVREMWGTDIELDSTLRTHDYDLEYLSRAMLNDGQVVKIEGGDIESERAGTPPLLSRDELAPVPSNTVIFGNMYDHYQQQLSTLAKQHQEEMDQFMREQETNAKRINDNLQDKLITRRQRRARRKVEEAQKSALAT
;
A
#
# COMPACT_ATOMS: atom_id res chain seq x y z
N MET A 1 -47.29 15.74 46.76
CA MET A 1 -47.50 15.77 45.30
C MET A 1 -46.34 16.53 44.67
N GLN A 2 -45.31 15.83 44.19
CA GLN A 2 -44.21 16.42 43.44
C GLN A 2 -44.39 16.03 41.97
N SER A 3 -45.19 16.78 41.22
CA SER A 3 -45.42 16.55 39.79
C SER A 3 -44.50 17.43 38.95
N ALA A 4 -44.48 18.75 39.17
CA ALA A 4 -43.73 19.70 38.33
C ALA A 4 -42.20 19.42 38.30
N GLU A 5 -41.56 19.32 39.46
CA GLU A 5 -40.11 19.08 39.56
C GLU A 5 -39.68 17.75 38.92
N ARG A 6 -40.56 16.74 38.96
CA ARG A 6 -40.30 15.44 38.30
C ARG A 6 -40.45 15.52 36.79
N HIS A 7 -41.42 16.29 36.30
CA HIS A 7 -41.58 16.54 34.86
C HIS A 7 -40.41 17.33 34.30
N ASP A 8 -39.92 18.35 35.02
CA ASP A 8 -38.75 19.14 34.63
C ASP A 8 -37.47 18.28 34.60
N HIS A 9 -37.26 17.45 35.63
CA HIS A 9 -36.13 16.51 35.65
C HIS A 9 -36.20 15.51 34.49
N ALA A 10 -37.38 14.91 34.25
CA ALA A 10 -37.58 13.99 33.13
C ALA A 10 -37.32 14.66 31.78
N GLN A 11 -37.81 15.90 31.59
CA GLN A 11 -37.55 16.70 30.39
C GLN A 11 -36.05 16.97 30.21
N GLY A 12 -35.33 17.27 31.29
CA GLY A 12 -33.88 17.42 31.28
C GLY A 12 -33.15 16.14 30.83
N CYS A 13 -33.57 14.97 31.33
CA CYS A 13 -33.02 13.68 30.92
C CYS A 13 -33.26 13.39 29.43
N TYR A 14 -34.49 13.61 28.94
CA TYR A 14 -34.81 13.40 27.52
C TYR A 14 -34.08 14.39 26.61
N SER A 15 -34.02 15.67 26.99
CA SER A 15 -33.29 16.70 26.24
C SER A 15 -31.80 16.36 26.16
N THR A 16 -31.18 15.94 27.26
CA THR A 16 -29.77 15.55 27.29
C THR A 16 -29.51 14.32 26.42
N THR A 17 -30.38 13.32 26.51
CA THR A 17 -30.27 12.10 25.68
C THR A 17 -30.43 12.44 24.19
N HIS A 18 -31.41 13.28 23.84
CA HIS A 18 -31.65 13.71 22.47
C HIS A 18 -30.46 14.49 21.91
N LYS A 19 -29.88 15.41 22.69
CA LYS A 19 -28.65 16.16 22.34
C LYS A 19 -27.49 15.23 22.03
N ARG A 20 -27.25 14.24 22.89
CA ARG A 20 -26.17 13.26 22.71
C ARG A 20 -26.41 12.37 21.49
N ALA A 21 -27.64 11.90 21.29
CA ALA A 21 -28.01 11.09 20.13
C ALA A 21 -27.85 11.86 18.81
N ASN A 22 -28.25 13.14 18.77
CA ASN A 22 -28.05 13.99 17.58
C ASN A 22 -26.58 14.29 17.31
N ALA A 23 -25.78 14.57 18.36
CA ALA A 23 -24.34 14.75 18.21
C ALA A 23 -23.66 13.50 17.65
N LEU A 24 -24.10 12.31 18.09
CA LEU A 24 -23.61 11.03 17.57
C LEU A 24 -24.00 10.84 16.09
N LEU A 25 -25.23 11.20 15.71
CA LEU A 25 -25.70 11.13 14.33
C LEU A 25 -24.89 12.04 13.40
N GLN A 26 -24.66 13.29 13.81
CA GLN A 26 -23.81 14.22 13.06
C GLN A 26 -22.36 13.74 12.97
N TRP A 27 -21.86 13.11 14.03
CA TRP A 27 -20.53 12.50 14.02
C TRP A 27 -20.46 11.35 13.01
N PHE A 28 -21.47 10.47 12.97
CA PHE A 28 -21.54 9.42 11.94
C PHE A 28 -21.55 10.01 10.53
N ASP A 29 -22.37 11.01 10.26
CA ASP A 29 -22.42 11.67 8.95
C ASP A 29 -21.06 12.28 8.58
N THR A 30 -20.37 12.89 9.54
CA THR A 30 -19.04 13.46 9.32
C THR A 30 -18.03 12.36 9.00
N VAL A 31 -17.96 11.30 9.81
CA VAL A 31 -17.00 10.21 9.61
C VAL A 31 -17.23 9.49 8.29
N ILE A 32 -18.49 9.20 7.95
CA ILE A 32 -18.83 8.52 6.69
C ILE A 32 -18.45 9.39 5.49
N ASN A 33 -18.90 10.64 5.46
CA ASN A 33 -18.76 11.46 4.26
C ASN A 33 -17.37 12.10 4.11
N THR A 34 -16.73 12.46 5.22
CA THR A 34 -15.43 13.19 5.16
C THR A 34 -14.22 12.29 5.31
N THR A 35 -14.34 11.18 6.03
CA THR A 35 -13.23 10.24 6.25
C THR A 35 -13.38 9.03 5.35
N ILE A 36 -14.45 8.24 5.51
CA ILE A 36 -14.57 6.95 4.80
C ILE A 36 -14.71 7.15 3.29
N MET A 37 -15.61 8.02 2.83
CA MET A 37 -15.79 8.26 1.38
C MET A 37 -14.54 8.87 0.75
N LYS A 38 -13.84 9.76 1.47
CA LYS A 38 -12.60 10.36 0.99
C LYS A 38 -11.47 9.33 0.90
N ASP A 39 -11.28 8.54 1.96
CA ASP A 39 -10.28 7.48 1.98
C ASP A 39 -10.54 6.44 0.88
N LEU A 40 -11.82 6.10 0.63
CA LEU A 40 -12.22 5.21 -0.46
C LEU A 40 -11.84 5.79 -1.82
N SER A 41 -12.09 7.09 -2.05
CA SER A 41 -11.68 7.78 -3.27
C SER A 41 -10.16 7.78 -3.44
N ASP A 42 -9.43 8.12 -2.39
CA ASP A 42 -7.96 8.20 -2.40
C ASP A 42 -7.34 6.82 -2.66
N ILE A 43 -7.89 5.75 -2.08
CA ILE A 43 -7.46 4.37 -2.33
C ILE A 43 -7.76 3.98 -3.78
N ASN A 44 -8.95 4.30 -4.29
CA ASN A 44 -9.30 4.01 -5.67
C ASN A 44 -8.35 4.67 -6.67
N ASP A 45 -7.99 5.93 -6.43
CA ASP A 45 -7.04 6.65 -7.28
C ASP A 45 -5.62 6.09 -7.18
N LYS A 46 -5.17 5.67 -5.99
CA LYS A 46 -3.89 4.96 -5.82
C LYS A 46 -3.87 3.63 -6.57
N VAL A 47 -4.96 2.87 -6.51
CA VAL A 47 -5.09 1.60 -7.26
C VAL A 47 -4.98 1.86 -8.75
N LYS A 48 -5.74 2.82 -9.29
CA LYS A 48 -5.67 3.20 -10.71
C LYS A 48 -4.26 3.61 -11.13
N ALA A 49 -3.59 4.44 -10.34
CA ALA A 49 -2.23 4.88 -10.60
C ALA A 49 -1.25 3.69 -10.63
N LYS A 50 -1.31 2.80 -9.63
CA LYS A 50 -0.43 1.63 -9.55
C LYS A 50 -0.70 0.61 -10.65
N THR A 51 -1.95 0.40 -11.04
CA THR A 51 -2.30 -0.43 -12.20
C THR A 51 -1.69 0.13 -13.49
N LEU A 52 -1.73 1.45 -13.67
CA LEU A 52 -1.13 2.11 -14.84
C LEU A 52 0.40 1.97 -14.84
N GLU A 53 1.06 2.21 -13.70
CA GLU A 53 2.51 2.01 -13.55
C GLU A 53 2.92 0.57 -13.88
N LEU A 54 2.19 -0.41 -13.35
CA LEU A 54 2.47 -1.82 -13.57
C LEU A 54 2.27 -2.24 -15.04
N ARG A 55 1.29 -1.64 -15.73
CA ARG A 55 1.13 -1.83 -17.19
C ARG A 55 2.30 -1.25 -17.97
N ARG A 56 2.74 -0.03 -17.64
CA ARG A 56 3.91 0.59 -18.28
C ARG A 56 5.15 -0.27 -18.10
N GLU A 57 5.37 -0.79 -16.90
CA GLU A 57 6.52 -1.64 -16.62
C GLU A 57 6.43 -2.99 -17.34
N ARG A 58 5.25 -3.61 -17.40
CA ARG A 58 5.03 -4.82 -18.20
C ARG A 58 5.33 -4.59 -19.68
N VAL A 59 4.84 -3.50 -20.26
CA VAL A 59 5.11 -3.15 -21.67
C VAL A 59 6.59 -2.94 -21.90
N ARG A 60 7.27 -2.20 -21.00
CA ARG A 60 8.72 -1.99 -21.05
C ARG A 60 9.49 -3.30 -21.04
N LEU A 61 9.16 -4.21 -20.11
CA LEU A 61 9.82 -5.51 -20.01
C LEU A 61 9.58 -6.38 -21.26
N ILE A 62 8.36 -6.32 -21.83
CA ILE A 62 8.05 -7.02 -23.09
C ILE A 62 8.90 -6.46 -24.24
N GLN A 63 8.99 -5.14 -24.37
CA GLN A 63 9.82 -4.49 -25.40
C GLN A 63 11.29 -4.91 -25.27
N GLU A 64 11.83 -4.91 -24.05
CA GLU A 64 13.20 -5.33 -23.78
C GLU A 64 13.41 -6.82 -24.12
N LYS A 65 12.45 -7.69 -23.75
CA LYS A 65 12.49 -9.12 -24.10
C LYS A 65 12.43 -9.37 -25.60
N VAL A 66 11.58 -8.63 -26.31
CA VAL A 66 11.43 -8.77 -27.77
C VAL A 66 12.70 -8.26 -28.48
N ARG A 67 13.28 -7.15 -28.02
CA ARG A 67 14.57 -6.66 -28.51
C ARG A 67 15.67 -7.71 -28.32
N GLU A 68 15.74 -8.36 -27.16
CA GLU A 68 16.70 -9.42 -26.88
C GLU A 68 16.53 -10.64 -27.81
N MET A 69 15.28 -11.06 -28.07
CA MET A 69 15.02 -12.27 -28.85
C MET A 69 15.07 -12.06 -30.37
N TRP A 70 14.61 -10.92 -30.88
CA TRP A 70 14.41 -10.69 -32.32
C TRP A 70 15.27 -9.54 -32.88
N GLY A 71 16.07 -8.86 -32.05
CA GLY A 71 16.98 -7.79 -32.47
C GLY A 71 16.28 -6.57 -33.10
N THR A 72 14.95 -6.49 -32.98
CA THR A 72 14.10 -5.48 -33.61
C THR A 72 13.41 -4.68 -32.52
N ASP A 73 13.43 -3.35 -32.65
CA ASP A 73 12.69 -2.46 -31.77
C ASP A 73 11.22 -2.42 -32.17
N ILE A 74 10.34 -2.85 -31.26
CA ILE A 74 8.89 -2.71 -31.41
C ILE A 74 8.43 -1.64 -30.43
N GLU A 75 7.91 -0.54 -30.97
CA GLU A 75 7.24 0.49 -30.18
C GLU A 75 5.81 0.02 -29.87
N LEU A 76 5.60 -0.45 -28.64
CA LEU A 76 4.27 -0.75 -28.10
C LEU A 76 3.77 0.47 -27.34
N ASP A 77 2.70 1.10 -27.82
CA ASP A 77 2.07 2.22 -27.13
C ASP A 77 1.36 1.74 -25.86
N SER A 78 1.98 2.03 -24.71
CA SER A 78 1.42 1.75 -23.38
C SER A 78 0.18 2.58 -23.02
N THR A 79 -0.18 3.57 -23.85
CA THR A 79 -1.34 4.44 -23.65
C THR A 79 -2.59 3.99 -24.42
N LEU A 80 -2.47 2.98 -25.30
CA LEU A 80 -3.62 2.39 -25.97
C LEU A 80 -4.57 1.81 -24.92
N ARG A 81 -5.72 2.48 -24.76
CA ARG A 81 -6.89 2.04 -24.02
C ARG A 81 -7.44 0.75 -24.62
N THR A 82 -6.75 -0.37 -24.46
CA THR A 82 -7.35 -1.70 -24.63
C THR A 82 -8.32 -1.91 -23.47
N HIS A 83 -9.52 -1.38 -23.69
CA HIS A 83 -10.78 -1.79 -23.09
C HIS A 83 -10.72 -1.90 -21.55
N ASP A 84 -11.17 -0.82 -20.89
CA ASP A 84 -11.39 -0.65 -19.44
C ASP A 84 -12.12 -1.81 -18.72
N TYR A 85 -12.58 -2.81 -19.47
CA TYR A 85 -13.20 -4.04 -18.99
C TYR A 85 -12.39 -4.75 -17.90
N ASP A 86 -11.05 -4.80 -17.96
CA ASP A 86 -10.26 -5.48 -16.91
C ASP A 86 -10.25 -4.72 -15.58
N LEU A 87 -10.27 -3.38 -15.64
CA LEU A 87 -10.30 -2.54 -14.43
C LEU A 87 -11.72 -2.47 -13.85
N GLU A 88 -12.73 -2.44 -14.73
CA GLU A 88 -14.14 -2.50 -14.37
C GLU A 88 -14.51 -3.87 -13.80
N TYR A 89 -13.94 -4.97 -14.33
CA TYR A 89 -14.15 -6.32 -13.81
C TYR A 89 -13.46 -6.54 -12.46
N LEU A 90 -12.24 -6.03 -12.27
CA LEU A 90 -11.55 -6.07 -10.97
C LEU A 90 -12.27 -5.20 -9.92
N SER A 91 -12.74 -4.01 -10.32
CA SER A 91 -13.55 -3.13 -9.47
C SER A 91 -14.89 -3.77 -9.11
N ARG A 92 -15.57 -4.42 -10.06
CA ARG A 92 -16.84 -5.12 -9.85
C ARG A 92 -16.68 -6.40 -9.01
N ALA A 93 -15.57 -7.12 -9.16
CA ALA A 93 -15.24 -8.27 -8.33
C ALA A 93 -14.98 -7.88 -6.87
N MET A 94 -14.32 -6.73 -6.62
CA MET A 94 -14.10 -6.22 -5.26
C MET A 94 -15.33 -5.56 -4.62
N LEU A 95 -16.26 -5.02 -5.43
CA LEU A 95 -17.51 -4.43 -4.95
C LEU A 95 -18.62 -5.46 -4.65
N ASN A 96 -18.51 -6.70 -5.14
CA ASN A 96 -19.53 -7.73 -4.95
C ASN A 96 -19.44 -8.48 -3.59
N ASP A 97 -18.30 -8.44 -2.90
CA ASP A 97 -18.17 -9.02 -1.54
C ASP A 97 -18.66 -8.08 -0.43
N GLY A 98 -18.95 -6.82 -0.78
CA GLY A 98 -19.62 -5.87 0.09
C GLY A 98 -20.91 -5.44 -0.56
N GLN A 99 -22.01 -6.16 -0.32
CA GLN A 99 -23.36 -5.70 -0.62
C GLN A 99 -23.63 -4.42 0.20
N VAL A 100 -23.11 -3.30 -0.26
CA VAL A 100 -23.53 -1.97 0.15
C VAL A 100 -24.89 -1.79 -0.49
N VAL A 101 -25.93 -2.02 0.31
CA VAL A 101 -27.28 -1.60 -0.02
C VAL A 101 -27.19 -0.09 -0.31
N LYS A 102 -27.22 0.26 -1.60
CA LYS A 102 -27.61 1.59 -2.04
C LYS A 102 -29.03 1.77 -1.52
N ILE A 103 -29.18 2.45 -0.40
CA ILE A 103 -30.45 3.06 -0.06
C ILE A 103 -30.59 4.16 -1.10
N GLU A 104 -31.23 3.81 -2.21
CA GLU A 104 -31.71 4.80 -3.15
C GLU A 104 -32.51 5.81 -2.33
N GLY A 105 -32.16 7.09 -2.47
CA GLY A 105 -32.93 8.19 -1.93
C GLY A 105 -34.31 8.19 -2.60
N GLY A 106 -35.17 7.29 -2.17
CA GLY A 106 -36.59 7.49 -2.22
C GLY A 106 -36.91 8.57 -1.21
N ASP A 107 -37.67 9.56 -1.64
CA ASP A 107 -38.34 10.52 -0.78
C ASP A 107 -39.12 9.76 0.29
N ILE A 108 -38.46 9.51 1.42
CA ILE A 108 -39.13 9.14 2.65
C ILE A 108 -39.66 10.47 3.20
N GLU A 109 -40.74 10.96 2.59
CA GLU A 109 -41.80 11.66 3.32
C GLU A 109 -42.40 10.65 4.32
N SER A 110 -41.60 10.26 5.30
CA SER A 110 -42.15 9.70 6.52
C SER A 110 -42.70 10.91 7.25
N GLU A 111 -44.03 10.99 7.32
CA GLU A 111 -44.76 11.71 8.34
C GLU A 111 -44.38 11.18 9.74
N ARG A 112 -43.11 11.32 10.13
CA ARG A 112 -42.65 11.21 11.49
C ARG A 112 -43.07 12.49 12.18
N ALA A 113 -44.33 12.50 12.60
CA ALA A 113 -44.81 13.38 13.64
C ALA A 113 -43.79 13.33 14.80
N GLY A 114 -43.08 14.45 15.02
CA GLY A 114 -42.29 14.67 16.22
C GLY A 114 -40.78 14.47 16.13
N THR A 115 -40.12 14.59 14.96
CA THR A 115 -38.65 14.81 14.97
C THR A 115 -38.37 16.22 15.50
N PRO A 116 -37.73 16.40 16.67
CA PRO A 116 -37.41 17.73 17.16
C PRO A 116 -36.45 18.43 16.18
N PRO A 117 -36.49 19.77 16.08
CA PRO A 117 -35.60 20.53 15.21
C PRO A 117 -34.13 20.16 15.49
N LEU A 118 -33.35 19.96 14.43
CA LEU A 118 -31.91 19.79 14.52
C LEU A 118 -31.33 20.97 15.31
N LEU A 119 -30.70 20.67 16.44
CA LEU A 119 -30.13 21.68 17.32
C LEU A 119 -29.01 22.42 16.61
N SER A 120 -28.92 23.72 16.88
CA SER A 120 -27.85 24.56 16.36
C SER A 120 -26.48 24.11 16.92
N ARG A 121 -25.41 24.37 16.18
CA ARG A 121 -24.04 23.89 16.47
C ARG A 121 -23.56 24.27 17.89
N ASP A 122 -24.09 25.35 18.45
CA ASP A 122 -23.73 25.89 19.77
C ASP A 122 -24.43 25.17 20.94
N GLU A 123 -25.50 24.41 20.66
CA GLU A 123 -26.25 23.66 21.67
C GLU A 123 -25.86 22.18 21.74
N LEU A 124 -24.92 21.76 20.89
CA LEU A 124 -24.35 20.43 20.85
C LEU A 124 -23.29 20.24 21.95
N ALA A 125 -23.18 19.01 22.44
CA ALA A 125 -22.04 18.64 23.28
C ALA A 125 -20.74 18.82 22.49
N PRO A 126 -19.64 19.27 23.13
CA PRO A 126 -18.36 19.45 22.45
C PRO A 126 -17.89 18.13 21.86
N VAL A 127 -17.40 18.19 20.62
CA VAL A 127 -16.90 17.02 19.89
C VAL A 127 -15.70 16.44 20.68
N PRO A 128 -15.69 15.13 21.00
CA PRO A 128 -14.56 14.52 21.69
C PRO A 128 -13.28 14.64 20.86
N SER A 129 -12.13 14.87 21.51
CA SER A 129 -10.86 15.03 20.80
C SER A 129 -10.41 13.71 20.17
N ASN A 130 -9.68 13.79 19.05
CA ASN A 130 -9.13 12.61 18.37
C ASN A 130 -8.27 11.72 19.28
N THR A 131 -7.60 12.28 20.28
CA THR A 131 -6.85 11.53 21.28
C THR A 131 -7.73 10.70 22.22
N VAL A 132 -8.97 11.14 22.48
CA VAL A 132 -9.97 10.41 23.28
C VAL A 132 -10.66 9.32 22.45
N ILE A 133 -10.82 9.54 21.13
CA ILE A 133 -11.45 8.57 20.21
C ILE A 133 -10.46 7.47 19.78
N PHE A 134 -9.22 7.85 19.45
CA PHE A 134 -8.25 6.95 18.81
C PHE A 134 -7.04 6.58 19.69
N GLY A 135 -6.92 7.14 20.90
CA GLY A 135 -5.86 6.80 21.87
C GLY A 135 -4.43 6.96 21.33
N ASN A 136 -3.48 6.18 21.88
CA ASN A 136 -2.08 6.09 21.42
C ASN A 136 -1.91 5.21 20.15
N MET A 137 -3.01 4.88 19.48
CA MET A 137 -2.99 3.90 18.39
C MET A 137 -2.22 4.44 17.18
N TYR A 138 -2.28 5.75 16.95
CA TYR A 138 -1.51 6.42 15.89
C TYR A 138 0.01 6.32 16.12
N ASP A 139 0.48 6.55 17.35
CA ASP A 139 1.90 6.44 17.71
C ASP A 139 2.41 5.00 17.56
N HIS A 140 1.56 4.02 17.90
CA HIS A 140 1.86 2.61 17.73
C HIS A 140 2.02 2.22 16.25
N TYR A 141 1.14 2.70 15.36
CA TYR A 141 1.28 2.47 13.92
C TYR A 141 2.53 3.12 13.35
N GLN A 142 2.89 4.33 13.81
CA GLN A 142 4.13 4.98 13.41
C GLN A 142 5.36 4.19 13.85
N GLN A 143 5.37 3.64 15.06
CA GLN A 143 6.44 2.76 15.53
C GLN A 143 6.53 1.49 14.68
N GLN A 144 5.41 0.85 14.34
CA GLN A 144 5.40 -0.35 13.52
C GLN A 144 5.99 -0.11 12.12
N LEU A 145 5.61 1.00 11.48
CA LEU A 145 6.15 1.39 10.17
C LEU A 145 7.66 1.64 10.22
N SER A 146 8.12 2.34 11.25
CA SER A 146 9.54 2.59 11.51
C SER A 146 10.34 1.28 11.66
N THR A 147 9.83 0.34 12.46
CA THR A 147 10.48 -0.96 12.66
C THR A 147 10.53 -1.78 11.38
N LEU A 148 9.45 -1.79 10.59
CA LEU A 148 9.38 -2.54 9.34
C LEU A 148 10.35 -1.97 8.29
N ALA A 149 10.40 -0.65 8.16
CA ALA A 149 11.34 0.02 7.26
C ALA A 149 12.79 -0.28 7.62
N LYS A 150 13.11 -0.30 8.93
CA LYS A 150 14.46 -0.62 9.41
C LYS A 150 14.85 -2.07 9.12
N GLN A 151 13.94 -3.03 9.37
CA GLN A 151 14.18 -4.44 9.06
C GLN A 151 14.45 -4.66 7.57
N HIS A 152 13.65 -4.04 6.70
CA HIS A 152 13.84 -4.14 5.27
C HIS A 152 15.20 -3.59 4.82
N GLN A 153 15.62 -2.46 5.38
CA GLN A 153 16.94 -1.89 5.09
C GLN A 153 18.07 -2.84 5.52
N GLU A 154 17.97 -3.44 6.70
CA GLU A 154 18.95 -4.40 7.20
C GLU A 154 19.02 -5.67 6.32
N GLU A 155 17.87 -6.17 5.83
CA GLU A 155 17.80 -7.31 4.91
C GLU A 155 18.47 -6.98 3.56
N MET A 156 18.22 -5.79 3.01
CA MET A 156 18.87 -5.34 1.77
C MET A 156 20.39 -5.23 1.93
N ASP A 157 20.85 -4.66 3.04
CA ASP A 157 22.29 -4.53 3.33
C ASP A 157 22.96 -5.89 3.54
N GLN A 158 22.25 -6.88 4.11
CA GLN A 158 22.75 -8.25 4.23
C GLN A 158 22.83 -8.92 2.86
N PHE A 159 21.76 -8.83 2.07
CA PHE A 159 21.72 -9.40 0.72
C PHE A 159 22.85 -8.84 -0.17
N MET A 160 23.10 -7.53 -0.11
CA MET A 160 24.18 -6.90 -0.88
C MET A 160 25.56 -7.39 -0.43
N ARG A 161 25.78 -7.56 0.88
CA ARG A 161 27.03 -8.14 1.41
C ARG A 161 27.23 -9.58 0.99
N GLU A 162 26.17 -10.39 0.96
CA GLU A 162 26.23 -11.77 0.48
C GLU A 162 26.55 -11.85 -1.01
N GLN A 163 25.92 -11.01 -1.84
CA GLN A 163 26.25 -10.87 -3.25
C GLN A 163 27.73 -10.51 -3.47
N GLU A 164 28.24 -9.52 -2.72
CA GLU A 164 29.62 -9.07 -2.85
C GLU A 164 30.62 -10.16 -2.43
N THR A 165 30.37 -10.84 -1.31
CA THR A 165 31.23 -11.94 -0.84
C THR A 165 31.22 -13.11 -1.82
N ASN A 166 30.06 -13.44 -2.40
CA ASN A 166 29.96 -14.49 -3.41
C ASN A 166 30.72 -14.10 -4.69
N ALA A 167 30.58 -12.85 -5.15
CA ALA A 167 31.33 -12.34 -6.29
C ALA A 167 32.86 -12.40 -6.07
N LYS A 168 33.34 -12.05 -4.87
CA LYS A 168 34.75 -12.18 -4.48
C LYS A 168 35.22 -13.64 -4.54
N ARG A 169 34.45 -14.57 -3.96
CA ARG A 169 34.79 -16.02 -4.00
C ARG A 169 34.89 -16.56 -5.42
N ILE A 170 34.01 -16.11 -6.32
CA ILE A 170 34.05 -16.50 -7.75
C ILE A 170 35.33 -15.96 -8.41
N ASN A 171 35.68 -14.70 -8.15
CA ASN A 171 36.88 -14.07 -8.70
C ASN A 171 38.16 -14.73 -8.19
N ASP A 172 38.26 -15.00 -6.89
CA ASP A 172 39.42 -15.65 -6.28
C ASP A 172 39.63 -17.05 -6.86
N ASN A 173 38.56 -17.84 -6.99
CA ASN A 173 38.60 -19.16 -7.60
C ASN A 173 39.06 -19.09 -9.08
N LEU A 174 38.64 -18.06 -9.81
CA LEU A 174 39.10 -17.82 -11.17
C LEU A 174 40.59 -17.47 -11.21
N GLN A 175 41.06 -16.59 -10.32
CA GLN A 175 42.46 -16.21 -10.23
C GLN A 175 43.35 -17.40 -9.88
N ASP A 176 42.96 -18.23 -8.90
CA ASP A 176 43.69 -19.45 -8.52
C ASP A 176 43.83 -20.43 -9.69
N LYS A 177 42.75 -20.62 -10.45
CA LYS A 177 42.77 -21.44 -11.68
C LYS A 177 43.73 -20.86 -12.72
N LEU A 178 43.77 -19.54 -12.89
CA LEU A 178 44.68 -18.86 -13.81
C LEU A 178 46.14 -18.98 -13.36
N ILE A 179 46.44 -18.79 -12.07
CA ILE A 179 47.78 -18.93 -11.50
C ILE A 179 48.28 -20.35 -11.69
N THR A 180 47.46 -21.36 -11.36
CA THR A 180 47.80 -22.78 -11.55
C THR A 180 48.14 -23.09 -13.01
N ARG A 181 47.36 -22.53 -13.96
CA ARG A 181 47.64 -22.68 -15.40
C ARG A 181 48.96 -22.02 -15.81
N ARG A 182 49.24 -20.81 -15.32
CA ARG A 182 50.51 -20.11 -15.57
C ARG A 182 51.69 -20.90 -15.03
N GLN A 183 51.61 -21.42 -13.81
CA GLN A 183 52.65 -22.26 -13.21
C GLN A 183 52.88 -23.54 -14.02
N ARG A 184 51.82 -24.24 -14.44
CA ARG A 184 51.95 -25.44 -15.28
C ARG A 184 52.63 -25.15 -16.62
N ARG A 185 52.30 -24.03 -17.27
CA ARG A 185 52.94 -23.60 -18.53
C ARG A 185 54.41 -23.24 -18.32
N ALA A 186 54.74 -22.54 -17.24
CA ALA A 186 56.11 -22.20 -16.91
C ALA A 186 56.96 -23.47 -16.68
N ARG A 187 56.44 -24.44 -15.91
CA ARG A 187 57.12 -25.73 -15.70
C ARG A 187 57.37 -26.49 -17.00
N ARG A 188 56.36 -26.62 -17.87
CA ARG A 188 56.54 -27.27 -19.19
C ARG A 188 57.59 -26.58 -20.04
N LYS A 189 57.59 -25.24 -20.10
CA LYS A 189 58.61 -24.49 -20.85
C LYS A 189 60.03 -24.75 -20.33
N VAL A 190 60.20 -24.84 -19.01
CA VAL A 190 61.50 -25.15 -18.40
C VAL A 190 61.92 -26.59 -18.71
N GLU A 191 61.01 -27.56 -18.59
CA GLU A 191 61.28 -28.96 -18.93
C GLU A 191 61.63 -29.15 -20.41
N GLU A 192 60.91 -28.46 -21.31
CA GLU A 192 61.20 -28.45 -22.76
C GLU A 192 62.57 -27.84 -23.05
N ALA A 193 62.91 -26.71 -22.42
CA ALA A 193 64.22 -26.06 -22.56
C ALA A 193 65.37 -26.94 -22.04
N GLN A 194 65.17 -27.64 -20.93
CA GLN A 194 66.15 -28.59 -20.39
C GLN A 194 66.33 -29.79 -21.31
N LYS A 195 65.24 -30.36 -21.83
CA LYS A 195 65.30 -31.47 -22.80
C LYS A 195 66.00 -31.05 -24.09
N SER A 196 65.74 -29.84 -24.61
CA SER A 196 66.44 -29.35 -25.80
C SER A 196 67.93 -29.13 -25.56
N ALA A 197 68.32 -28.65 -24.37
CA ALA A 197 69.73 -28.40 -24.04
C ALA A 197 70.54 -29.69 -23.84
N LEU A 198 69.90 -30.77 -23.35
CA LEU A 198 70.51 -32.09 -23.20
C LEU A 198 70.57 -32.91 -24.50
N ALA A 199 69.86 -32.47 -25.56
CA ALA A 199 69.82 -33.14 -26.86
C ALA A 199 70.86 -32.59 -27.86
N THR A 200 71.65 -31.59 -27.45
CA THR A 200 72.82 -31.03 -28.14
C THR A 200 74.10 -31.44 -27.41
#